data_AF-A0A7Y7I6I6-F1
#
_entry.id   AF-A0A7Y7I6I6-F1
#
_cell.length_a   1.000
_cell.length_b   1.000
_cell.length_c   1.000
_cell.angle_alpha   90.00
_cell.angle_beta   90.00
_cell.angle_gamma   90.00
#
_symmetry.space_group_name_H-M   'P 1'
#
loop_
_entity.id
_entity.type
_entity.pdbx_description
1 polymer ?
#
loop_
_entity_poly.entity_id
_entity_poly.type
_entity_poly.pdbx_seq_one_letter_code
_entity_poly.pdbx_strand_id
1 'polypeptide(L)'
;MSPSMSESERIALAARLHVALRRKHGRVTDTEWMATNAEYAAEIVRMTRAHAADTKDEELYLLATRLEQAMEPLARAARLAARQPDGQPPTPPPRYVGGLR
;
A
#
# COMPACT_ATOMS: atom_id res chain seq x y z
N MET A 1 2.30 22.02 14.41
CA MET A 1 2.73 20.63 14.60
C MET A 1 1.63 19.75 14.02
N SER A 2 1.67 19.47 12.71
CA SER A 2 0.65 18.59 12.10
C SER A 2 0.73 17.23 12.79
N PRO A 3 -0.39 16.63 13.21
CA PRO A 3 -0.35 15.29 13.77
C PRO A 3 0.22 14.38 12.69
N SER A 4 1.34 13.70 12.98
CA SER A 4 1.77 12.56 12.18
C SER A 4 0.56 11.65 12.00
N MET A 5 0.16 11.36 10.77
CA MET A 5 -1.04 10.57 10.50
C MET A 5 -0.98 9.25 11.29
N SER A 6 -1.94 9.08 12.20
CA SER A 6 -1.97 7.95 13.12
C SER A 6 -2.20 6.63 12.37
N GLU A 7 -1.73 5.52 12.94
CA GLU A 7 -1.95 4.18 12.39
C GLU A 7 -3.42 3.89 12.08
N SER A 8 -4.32 4.33 12.95
CA SER A 8 -5.77 4.21 12.74
C SER A 8 -6.26 4.89 11.46
N GLU A 9 -5.66 6.02 11.07
CA GLU A 9 -6.02 6.72 9.84
C GLU A 9 -5.53 5.95 8.61
N ARG A 10 -4.31 5.40 8.65
CA ARG A 10 -3.80 4.52 7.59
C ARG A 10 -4.69 3.30 7.41
N ILE A 11 -5.11 2.66 8.50
CA ILE A 11 -6.06 1.52 8.47
C ILE A 11 -7.40 1.95 7.86
N ALA A 12 -7.94 3.10 8.26
CA ALA A 12 -9.21 3.60 7.70
C ALA A 12 -9.11 3.90 6.20
N LEU A 13 -8.01 4.51 5.74
CA LEU A 13 -7.75 4.76 4.32
C LEU A 13 -7.58 3.46 3.54
N ALA A 14 -6.80 2.51 4.06
CA ALA A 14 -6.62 1.19 3.46
C ALA A 14 -7.95 0.44 3.33
N ALA A 15 -8.79 0.46 4.37
CA ALA A 15 -10.09 -0.19 4.35
C ALA A 15 -11.03 0.43 3.30
N ARG A 16 -11.04 1.76 3.18
CA ARG A 16 -11.81 2.46 2.15
C ARG A 16 -11.33 2.09 0.76
N LEU A 17 -10.01 2.01 0.55
CA LEU A 17 -9.42 1.63 -0.74
C LEU A 17 -9.76 0.18 -1.08
N HIS A 18 -9.66 -0.73 -0.11
CA HIS A 18 -10.07 -2.12 -0.25
C HIS A 18 -11.53 -2.24 -0.71
N VAL A 19 -12.47 -1.57 -0.04
CA VAL A 19 -13.89 -1.63 -0.40
C VAL A 19 -14.13 -1.07 -1.81
N ALA A 20 -13.47 0.03 -2.17
CA ALA A 20 -13.58 0.61 -3.50
C ALA A 20 -13.06 -0.37 -4.58
N LEU A 21 -11.89 -0.96 -4.37
CA LEU A 21 -11.28 -1.93 -5.29
C LEU A 21 -12.13 -3.20 -5.40
N ARG A 22 -12.67 -3.71 -4.30
CA ARG A 22 -13.55 -4.89 -4.33
C ARG A 22 -14.81 -4.63 -5.14
N ARG A 23 -15.40 -3.44 -5.03
CA ARG A 23 -16.63 -3.08 -5.74
C ARG A 23 -16.41 -2.79 -7.23
N LYS A 24 -15.37 -2.01 -7.55
CA LYS A 24 -15.16 -1.51 -8.91
C LYS A 24 -14.30 -2.44 -9.76
N HIS A 25 -13.33 -3.11 -9.14
CA HIS A 25 -12.34 -3.95 -9.82
C HIS A 25 -12.53 -5.47 -9.53
N GLY A 26 -13.40 -5.84 -8.58
CA GLY A 26 -13.58 -7.23 -8.15
C GLY A 26 -12.35 -7.82 -7.44
N ARG A 27 -11.35 -6.99 -7.08
CA ARG A 27 -10.11 -7.43 -6.43
C ARG A 27 -10.20 -7.31 -4.91
N VAL A 28 -9.83 -8.37 -4.22
CA VAL A 28 -9.64 -8.40 -2.76
C VAL A 28 -8.18 -8.08 -2.48
N THR A 29 -7.92 -7.15 -1.58
CA THR A 29 -6.57 -6.71 -1.17
C THR A 29 -6.43 -6.78 0.34
N ASP A 30 -5.26 -7.13 0.86
CA ASP A 30 -5.05 -7.17 2.32
C ASP A 30 -4.99 -5.77 2.93
N THR A 31 -6.03 -5.40 3.68
CA THR A 31 -6.16 -4.09 4.33
C THR A 31 -5.07 -3.85 5.38
N GLU A 32 -4.79 -4.86 6.22
CA GLU A 32 -3.80 -4.74 7.29
C GLU A 32 -2.39 -4.57 6.73
N TRP A 33 -2.07 -5.33 5.67
CA TRP A 33 -0.74 -5.22 5.06
C TRP A 33 -0.57 -3.90 4.31
N MET A 34 -1.63 -3.39 3.70
CA MET A 34 -1.64 -2.07 3.07
C MET A 34 -1.42 -0.92 4.07
N ALA A 35 -1.86 -1.06 5.32
CA ALA A 35 -1.65 -0.03 6.33
C ALA A 35 -0.26 -0.08 7.00
N THR A 36 0.41 -1.25 6.95
CA THR A 36 1.64 -1.54 7.72
C THR A 36 2.88 -1.73 6.86
N ASN A 37 2.75 -2.02 5.57
CA ASN A 37 3.87 -2.17 4.65
C ASN A 37 3.83 -1.07 3.57
N ALA A 38 4.84 -0.19 3.60
CA ALA A 38 4.92 0.94 2.70
C ALA A 38 5.15 0.55 1.23
N GLU A 39 5.91 -0.51 0.97
CA GLU A 39 6.18 -0.98 -0.39
C GLU A 39 4.91 -1.58 -1.01
N TYR A 40 4.22 -2.42 -0.25
CA TYR A 40 2.96 -3.00 -0.68
C TYR A 40 1.90 -1.92 -0.92
N ALA A 41 1.78 -0.94 0.00
CA ALA A 41 0.87 0.18 -0.19
C ALA A 41 1.18 1.00 -1.45
N ALA A 42 2.47 1.25 -1.74
CA ALA A 42 2.89 1.97 -2.95
C ALA A 42 2.48 1.24 -4.22
N GLU A 43 2.62 -0.09 -4.27
CA GLU A 43 2.17 -0.88 -5.43
C GLU A 43 0.65 -0.85 -5.58
N ILE A 44 -0.11 -0.93 -4.48
CA ILE A 44 -1.56 -0.79 -4.53
C ILE A 44 -1.97 0.62 -5.02
N VAL A 45 -1.30 1.67 -4.55
CA VAL A 45 -1.54 3.05 -5.01
C VAL A 45 -1.25 3.17 -6.51
N ARG A 46 -0.09 2.67 -6.98
CA ARG A 46 0.29 2.71 -8.39
C ARG A 46 -0.74 2.01 -9.27
N MET A 47 -1.13 0.80 -8.90
CA MET A 47 -2.17 0.03 -9.58
C MET A 47 -3.51 0.77 -9.59
N THR A 48 -3.91 1.31 -8.45
CA THR A 48 -5.21 1.99 -8.30
C THR A 48 -5.26 3.28 -9.11
N ARG A 49 -4.18 4.05 -9.17
CA ARG A 49 -4.09 5.26 -10.00
C ARG A 49 -4.16 4.94 -11.49
N ALA A 50 -3.49 3.89 -11.94
CA ALA A 50 -3.58 3.42 -13.32
C ALA A 50 -5.02 3.06 -13.70
N HIS A 51 -5.71 2.33 -12.81
CA HIS A 51 -7.11 1.98 -13.03
C HIS A 51 -8.04 3.20 -13.00
N ALA A 52 -7.84 4.10 -12.04
CA ALA A 52 -8.63 5.33 -11.92
C ALA A 52 -8.48 6.22 -13.17
N ALA A 53 -7.29 6.25 -13.79
CA ALA A 53 -7.07 6.97 -15.04
C ALA A 53 -7.84 6.34 -16.22
N ASP A 54 -7.86 5.01 -16.30
CA ASP A 54 -8.60 4.26 -17.32
C ASP A 54 -10.12 4.46 -17.21
N THR A 55 -10.66 4.40 -15.99
CA THR A 55 -12.09 4.54 -15.71
C THR A 55 -12.56 5.98 -15.50
N LYS A 56 -11.63 6.95 -15.54
CA LYS A 56 -11.85 8.38 -15.22
C LYS A 56 -12.49 8.59 -13.84
N ASP A 57 -12.07 7.79 -12.87
CA ASP A 57 -12.61 7.76 -11.51
C ASP A 57 -11.79 8.67 -10.59
N GLU A 58 -12.14 9.96 -10.56
CA GLU A 58 -11.41 10.96 -9.77
C GLU A 58 -11.44 10.68 -8.27
N GLU A 59 -12.55 10.13 -7.75
CA GLU A 59 -12.66 9.76 -6.34
C GLU A 59 -11.65 8.67 -5.96
N LEU A 60 -11.53 7.65 -6.82
CA LEU A 60 -10.58 6.56 -6.60
C LEU A 60 -9.13 7.06 -6.68
N TYR A 61 -8.84 7.96 -7.61
CA TYR A 61 -7.53 8.59 -7.74
C TYR A 61 -7.16 9.42 -6.49
N LEU A 62 -8.09 10.22 -5.99
CA LEU A 62 -7.90 11.02 -4.77
C LEU A 62 -7.72 10.13 -3.53
N LEU A 63 -8.46 9.02 -3.44
CA LEU A 63 -8.32 8.07 -2.35
C LEU A 63 -6.93 7.42 -2.33
N ALA A 64 -6.42 6.99 -3.49
CA ALA A 64 -5.08 6.45 -3.61
C ALA A 64 -4.00 7.49 -3.25
N THR A 65 -4.18 8.74 -3.70
CA THR A 65 -3.28 9.84 -3.36
C THR A 65 -3.24 10.10 -1.86
N ARG A 66 -4.40 10.08 -1.17
CA ARG A 66 -4.44 10.25 0.29
C ARG A 66 -3.75 9.12 1.04
N LEU A 67 -3.91 7.87 0.60
CA LEU A 67 -3.21 6.74 1.19
C LEU A 67 -1.69 6.89 1.03
N GLU A 68 -1.21 7.28 -0.15
CA GLU A 68 0.21 7.55 -0.41
C GLU A 68 0.79 8.58 0.58
N GLN A 69 0.09 9.71 0.76
CA GLN A 69 0.51 10.76 1.70
C GLN A 69 0.52 10.27 3.16
N ALA A 70 -0.47 9.46 3.55
CA ALA A 70 -0.53 8.89 4.91
C ALA A 70 0.58 7.84 5.14
N MET A 71 1.03 7.15 4.09
CA MET A 71 2.11 6.15 4.16
C MET A 71 3.51 6.76 4.04
N GLU A 72 3.66 8.00 3.58
CA GLU A 72 4.97 8.66 3.39
C GLU A 72 5.88 8.63 4.64
N PRO A 73 5.39 8.85 5.88
CA PRO A 73 6.24 8.72 7.06
C PRO A 73 6.82 7.32 7.23
N LEU A 74 6.03 6.29 6.95
CA LEU A 74 6.43 4.88 7.03
C LEU A 74 7.38 4.52 5.88
N ALA A 75 7.09 4.99 4.66
CA ALA A 75 7.96 4.82 3.50
C ALA A 75 9.32 5.47 3.72
N ARG A 76 9.34 6.68 4.31
CA ARG A 76 10.58 7.36 4.68
C ARG A 76 11.36 6.59 5.74
N ALA A 77 10.70 6.08 6.77
CA ALA A 77 11.35 5.25 7.79
C ALA A 77 11.97 3.98 7.18
N ALA A 78 11.25 3.29 6.30
CA ALA A 78 11.75 2.11 5.59
C ALA A 78 12.98 2.43 4.71
N ARG A 79 12.95 3.53 3.96
CA ARG A 79 14.10 3.98 3.14
C ARG A 79 15.31 4.35 3.99
N LEU A 80 15.11 4.94 5.16
CA LEU A 80 16.20 5.28 6.08
C LEU A 80 16.80 4.01 6.70
N ALA A 81 15.98 3.05 7.11
CA ALA A 81 16.43 1.75 7.60
C ALA A 81 17.23 0.97 6.53
N ALA A 82 16.76 0.96 5.28
CA ALA A 82 17.45 0.31 4.16
C ALA A 82 18.80 0.96 3.80
N ARG A 83 19.00 2.23 4.16
CA ARG A 83 20.28 2.95 3.97
C ARG A 83 21.28 2.70 5.10
N GLN A 84 20.86 2.13 6.22
CA GLN A 84 21.78 1.69 7.26
C GLN A 84 22.38 0.34 6.83
N PRO A 85 23.70 0.24 6.62
CA PRO A 85 24.34 -1.01 6.23
C PRO A 85 24.55 -1.85 7.49
N ASP A 86 23.48 -2.33 8.10
CA ASP A 86 23.61 -3.49 8.99
C ASP A 86 23.60 -4.73 8.08
N GLY A 87 24.76 -5.39 8.00
CA GLY A 87 25.12 -6.39 6.99
C GLY A 87 24.35 -7.72 7.06
N GLN A 88 23.02 -7.71 7.14
CA GLN A 88 22.19 -8.89 7.06
C GLN A 88 21.34 -8.83 5.77
N PRO A 89 21.62 -9.67 4.74
CA PRO A 89 20.74 -9.74 3.59
C PRO A 89 19.36 -10.24 4.01
N PRO A 90 18.26 -9.67 3.50
CA PRO A 90 16.93 -10.20 3.74
C PRO A 90 16.87 -11.62 3.16
N THR A 91 16.65 -12.61 4.02
CA THR A 91 16.33 -13.97 3.58
C THR A 91 15.10 -13.89 2.68
N PRO A 92 15.18 -14.26 1.39
CA PRO A 92 14.02 -14.25 0.53
C PRO A 92 12.97 -15.20 1.11
N PRO A 93 11.67 -14.81 1.16
CA PRO A 93 10.64 -15.72 1.61
C PRO A 93 10.62 -16.98 0.73
N PRO A 94 10.28 -18.15 1.30
CA PRO A 94 10.27 -19.40 0.55
C PRO A 94 9.39 -19.24 -0.68
N ARG A 95 10.01 -19.41 -1.84
CA ARG A 95 9.38 -19.40 -3.16
C ARG A 95 8.26 -20.43 -3.15
N TYR A 96 7.01 -19.99 -3.21
CA TYR A 96 5.86 -20.89 -3.29
C TYR A 96 5.90 -21.60 -4.65
N VAL A 97 6.38 -22.84 -4.67
CA VAL A 97 6.31 -23.75 -5.83
C VAL A 97 5.16 -24.73 -5.60
N GLY A 98 3.94 -24.21 -5.53
CA GLY A 98 2.73 -25.01 -5.54
C GLY A 98 2.46 -25.46 -6.97
N GLY A 99 2.91 -26.67 -7.32
CA GLY A 99 2.67 -27.29 -8.62
C GLY A 99 1.17 -27.38 -8.91
N LEU A 100 0.74 -26.79 -10.03
CA LEU A 100 -0.52 -27.15 -10.64
C LEU A 100 -0.40 -28.60 -11.12
N ARG A 101 -1.17 -29.49 -10.51
CA ARG A 101 -1.55 -30.78 -11.06
C ARG A 101 -3.04 -30.76 -11.32
#